data_AF-A0A0C3Q373-F1
#
_entry.id   AF-A0A0C3Q373-F1
#
_cell.length_a   1.000
_cell.length_b   1.000
_cell.length_c   1.000
_cell.angle_alpha   90.00
_cell.angle_beta   90.00
_cell.angle_gamma   90.00
#
_symmetry.space_group_name_H-M   'P 1'
#
loop_
_entity.id
_entity.type
_entity.pdbx_description
1 polymer ?
#
loop_
_entity_poly.entity_id
_entity_poly.type
_entity_poly.pdbx_seq_one_letter_code
_entity_poly.pdbx_strand_id
1 'polypeptide(L)'
;INTCVNANFRFQGIDENRRFDIMNIENYDLILGTPFLFQHKVALAFNPSLLSVGSGNSLPIEGENVSVIPSRAANVAEGQLELLRQQLATEARDLCTDMKNTELPPLREINHKIELIDPNKKYSWRQAKCPEAIRELWNEKRDQYMKSGRWRFRTGRNASPLLILLK
;
A
#
# COMPACT_ATOMS: atom_id res chain seq x y z
N ILE A 1 2.03 4.75 12.43
CA ILE A 1 1.83 5.32 13.77
C ILE A 1 2.56 6.66 13.73
N ASN A 2 1.82 7.77 13.64
CA ASN A 2 2.43 9.06 13.29
C ASN A 2 2.44 10.05 14.46
N THR A 3 2.04 9.62 15.66
CA THR A 3 2.00 10.50 16.83
C THR A 3 2.47 9.72 18.04
N CYS A 4 3.40 10.30 18.79
CA CYS A 4 3.92 9.74 20.03
C CYS A 4 4.01 10.82 21.09
N VAL A 5 3.95 10.44 22.36
CA VAL A 5 4.07 11.35 23.51
C VAL A 5 5.01 10.76 24.54
N ASN A 6 5.78 11.61 25.22
CA ASN A 6 6.50 11.21 26.43
C ASN A 6 5.65 11.55 27.64
N ALA A 7 5.43 10.58 28.52
CA ALA A 7 4.67 10.76 29.73
C ALA A 7 5.42 10.17 30.92
N ASN A 8 5.34 10.84 32.07
CA ASN A 8 5.76 10.26 33.34
C ASN A 8 4.75 9.17 33.72
N PHE A 9 5.16 7.92 33.58
CA PHE A 9 4.35 6.75 33.87
C PHE A 9 4.62 6.28 35.29
N ARG A 10 3.55 6.22 36.10
CA ARG A 10 3.59 5.73 37.47
C ARG A 10 2.66 4.55 37.66
N PHE A 11 3.20 3.43 38.10
CA PHE A 11 2.42 2.25 38.41
C PHE A 11 3.13 1.36 39.43
N GLN A 12 2.50 1.14 40.59
CA GLN A 12 3.10 0.46 41.75
C GLN A 12 4.46 1.06 42.10
N GLY A 13 5.56 0.31 41.95
CA GLY A 13 6.93 0.77 42.21
C GLY A 13 7.64 1.39 41.01
N ILE A 14 6.97 1.55 39.86
CA ILE A 14 7.53 2.15 38.65
C ILE A 14 7.22 3.65 38.64
N ASP A 15 8.25 4.47 38.42
CA ASP A 15 8.14 5.91 38.13
C ASP A 15 9.21 6.27 37.09
N GLU A 16 8.83 6.41 35.83
CA GLU A 16 9.76 6.73 34.75
C GLU A 16 9.11 7.57 33.65
N ASN A 17 9.91 8.35 32.93
CA ASN A 17 9.45 9.03 31.73
C ASN A 17 9.56 8.08 30.53
N ARG A 18 8.43 7.69 29.93
CA ARG A 18 8.37 6.71 28.85
C ARG A 18 7.68 7.29 27.62
N ARG A 19 8.18 6.93 26.44
CA ARG A 19 7.54 7.22 25.14
C ARG A 19 6.41 6.23 24.88
N PHE A 20 5.23 6.75 24.54
CA PHE A 20 4.08 5.98 24.10
C PHE A 20 3.67 6.39 22.69
N ASP A 21 3.27 5.39 21.90
CA ASP A 21 2.71 5.57 20.57
C ASP A 21 1.19 5.75 20.68
N ILE A 22 0.66 6.84 20.11
CA ILE A 22 -0.77 7.16 20.17
C ILE A 22 -1.48 6.43 19.02
N MET A 23 -2.47 5.62 19.38
CA MET A 23 -3.32 4.88 18.45
C MET A 23 -4.78 4.97 18.89
N ASN A 24 -5.71 4.91 17.92
CA ASN A 24 -7.13 4.79 18.22
C ASN A 24 -7.43 3.35 18.64
N ILE A 25 -7.69 3.15 19.94
CA ILE A 25 -7.98 1.85 20.55
C ILE A 25 -9.37 1.93 21.19
N GLU A 26 -10.25 0.99 20.86
CA GLU A 26 -11.67 1.10 21.23
C GLU A 26 -11.96 0.73 22.70
N ASN A 27 -11.20 -0.23 23.27
CA ASN A 27 -11.55 -0.86 24.55
C ASN A 27 -10.45 -0.75 25.62
N TYR A 28 -9.37 -0.02 25.36
CA TYR A 28 -8.24 0.11 26.26
C TYR A 28 -7.77 1.55 26.32
N ASP A 29 -7.31 2.01 27.48
CA ASP A 29 -6.65 3.31 27.62
C ASP A 29 -5.14 3.21 27.33
N LEU A 30 -4.55 2.05 27.62
CA LEU A 30 -3.11 1.80 27.48
C LEU A 30 -2.84 0.31 27.26
N ILE A 31 -1.93 0.00 26.33
CA ILE A 31 -1.46 -1.36 26.07
C ILE A 31 0.03 -1.43 26.41
N LEU A 32 0.39 -2.31 27.35
CA LEU A 32 1.78 -2.56 27.73
C LEU A 32 2.21 -3.90 27.13
N GLY A 33 3.11 -3.84 26.15
CA GLY A 33 3.60 -5.02 25.45
C GLY A 33 4.57 -5.86 26.28
N THR A 34 4.93 -7.02 25.74
CA THR A 34 5.92 -7.93 26.34
C THR A 34 7.29 -7.29 26.62
N PRO A 35 7.80 -6.31 25.85
CA PRO A 35 9.05 -5.64 26.22
C PRO A 35 8.95 -4.94 27.58
N PHE A 36 7.86 -4.20 27.83
CA PHE A 36 7.63 -3.53 29.11
C PHE A 36 7.58 -4.55 30.26
N LEU A 37 6.82 -5.63 30.09
CA LEU A 37 6.70 -6.68 31.09
C LEU A 37 8.05 -7.33 31.41
N PHE A 38 8.88 -7.55 30.39
CA PHE A 38 10.23 -8.11 30.56
C PHE A 38 11.16 -7.15 31.31
N GLN A 39 11.19 -5.88 30.91
CA GLN A 39 12.06 -4.84 31.50
C GLN A 39 11.80 -4.64 33.00
N HIS A 40 10.53 -4.70 33.43
CA HIS A 40 10.14 -4.52 34.83
C HIS A 40 9.95 -5.83 35.60
N LYS A 41 10.31 -6.98 35.00
CA LYS A 41 10.15 -8.32 35.58
C LYS A 41 8.72 -8.53 36.11
N VAL A 42 7.73 -8.23 35.29
CA VAL A 42 6.32 -8.37 35.66
C VAL A 42 5.94 -9.85 35.64
N ALA A 43 5.40 -10.33 36.76
CA ALA A 43 4.82 -11.66 36.87
C ALA A 43 3.29 -11.55 36.95
N LEU A 44 2.61 -12.31 36.09
CA LEU A 44 1.16 -12.43 36.05
C LEU A 44 0.78 -13.84 36.50
N ALA A 45 -0.06 -13.94 37.53
CA ALA A 45 -0.71 -15.18 37.92
C ALA A 45 -2.20 -15.10 37.57
N PHE A 46 -2.77 -16.22 37.15
CA PHE A 46 -4.19 -16.37 36.88
C PHE A 46 -4.71 -17.46 37.81
N ASN A 47 -5.74 -17.15 38.59
CA ASN A 47 -6.32 -17.96 39.67
C ASN A 47 -5.45 -18.10 40.94
N PRO A 48 -5.42 -17.07 41.81
CA PRO A 48 -6.08 -15.77 41.69
C PRO A 48 -5.33 -14.84 40.73
N SER A 49 -6.06 -13.88 40.14
CA SER A 49 -5.45 -12.85 39.30
C SER A 49 -4.52 -11.98 40.15
N LEU A 50 -3.21 -12.17 39.99
CA LEU A 50 -2.19 -11.41 40.70
C LEU A 50 -1.21 -10.80 39.70
N LEU A 51 -0.83 -9.56 39.95
CA LEU A 51 0.22 -8.86 39.21
C LEU A 51 1.30 -8.44 40.19
N SER A 52 2.54 -8.86 39.94
CA SER A 52 3.72 -8.47 40.73
C SER A 52 4.76 -7.81 39.83
N VAL A 53 5.29 -6.67 40.26
CA VAL A 53 6.37 -5.95 39.58
C VAL A 53 7.69 -6.28 40.28
N GLY A 54 8.61 -6.96 39.59
CA GLY A 54 9.91 -7.35 40.16
C GLY A 54 10.98 -6.26 40.12
N SER A 55 10.81 -5.20 39.32
CA SER A 55 11.74 -4.07 39.23
C SER A 55 11.00 -2.76 38.96
N GLY A 56 11.24 -1.75 39.81
CA GLY A 56 10.75 -0.40 39.57
C GLY A 56 11.43 0.30 38.39
N ASN A 57 12.67 -0.09 38.08
CA ASN A 57 13.46 0.47 36.98
C ASN A 57 13.36 -0.43 35.74
N SER A 58 13.31 0.17 34.55
CA SER A 58 13.37 -0.53 33.27
C SER A 58 14.77 -1.12 33.04
N LEU A 59 14.89 -2.44 33.07
CA LEU A 59 16.14 -3.17 32.84
C LEU A 59 16.41 -3.36 31.33
N PRO A 60 17.68 -3.61 30.92
CA PRO A 60 17.99 -3.96 29.54
C PRO A 60 17.33 -5.30 29.15
N ILE A 61 16.91 -5.41 27.89
CA ILE A 61 16.32 -6.64 27.35
C ILE A 61 17.46 -7.51 26.81
N GLU A 62 17.89 -8.48 27.61
CA GLU A 62 19.01 -9.38 27.31
C GLU A 62 18.59 -10.85 27.56
N GLY A 63 19.03 -11.77 26.70
CA GLY A 63 18.76 -13.20 26.85
C GLY A 63 18.84 -13.99 25.56
N GLU A 64 18.96 -15.31 25.67
CA GLU A 64 19.11 -16.24 24.53
C GLU A 64 17.94 -16.20 23.53
N ASN A 65 16.73 -15.88 24.02
CA ASN A 65 15.50 -15.79 23.21
C ASN A 65 15.13 -14.35 22.80
N VAL A 66 16.05 -13.39 22.94
CA VAL A 66 15.80 -11.99 22.54
C VAL A 66 16.27 -11.78 21.11
N SER A 67 15.34 -11.47 20.20
CA SER A 67 15.69 -11.01 18.85
C SER A 67 15.70 -9.49 18.80
N VAL A 68 16.84 -8.91 18.40
CA VAL A 68 16.94 -7.47 18.16
C VAL A 68 16.30 -7.19 16.80
N ILE A 69 15.07 -6.69 16.82
CA ILE A 69 14.42 -6.18 15.62
C ILE A 69 14.91 -4.74 15.44
N PRO A 70 15.71 -4.43 14.40
CA PRO A 70 16.06 -3.05 14.12
C PRO A 70 14.76 -2.30 13.82
N SER A 71 14.41 -1.35 14.69
CA SER A 71 13.27 -0.48 14.47
C SER A 71 13.49 0.31 13.19
N ARG A 72 12.87 -0.13 12.10
CA ARG A 72 12.66 0.67 10.89
C ARG A 72 11.44 1.60 11.06
N ALA A 73 11.10 1.97 12.29
CA ALA A 73 10.38 3.22 12.50
C ALA A 73 11.35 4.30 12.05
N ALA A 74 11.33 4.60 10.75
CA ALA A 74 11.97 5.77 10.23
C ALA A 74 11.54 6.90 11.16
N ASN A 75 12.51 7.56 11.80
CA ASN A 75 12.32 8.94 12.16
C ASN A 75 12.04 9.62 10.82
N VAL A 76 10.77 9.61 10.42
CA VAL A 76 10.27 10.42 9.34
C VAL A 76 10.52 11.81 9.86
N ALA A 77 11.68 12.37 9.51
CA ALA A 77 11.95 13.77 9.74
C ALA A 77 10.84 14.47 8.96
N GLU A 78 9.80 14.93 9.66
CA GLU A 78 8.63 15.55 9.03
C GLU A 78 9.03 16.74 8.15
N GLY A 79 10.22 17.32 8.37
CA GLY A 79 10.83 18.35 7.52
C GLY A 79 11.47 17.86 6.21
N GLN A 80 11.84 16.59 6.07
CA GLN A 80 12.49 16.05 4.87
C GLN A 80 11.54 15.27 3.95
N LEU A 81 10.38 14.88 4.46
CA LEU A 81 9.47 14.03 3.70
C LEU A 81 8.89 14.76 2.47
N GLU A 82 8.62 16.05 2.59
CA GLU A 82 8.15 16.84 1.44
C GLU A 82 9.26 17.06 0.40
N LEU A 83 10.50 17.26 0.85
CA LEU A 83 11.66 17.32 -0.03
C LEU A 83 11.83 16.00 -0.80
N LEU A 84 11.74 14.87 -0.11
CA LEU A 84 11.83 13.54 -0.72
C LEU A 84 10.69 13.29 -1.71
N ARG A 85 9.47 13.73 -1.41
CA ARG A 85 8.34 13.66 -2.37
C ARG A 85 8.62 14.48 -3.62
N GLN A 86 9.12 15.70 -3.48
CA GLN A 86 9.46 16.56 -4.62
C GLN A 86 10.60 15.98 -5.45
N GLN A 87 11.61 15.40 -4.80
CA GLN A 87 12.70 14.68 -5.45
C GLN A 87 12.16 13.51 -6.27
N LEU A 88 11.38 12.61 -5.65
CA LEU A 88 10.78 11.48 -6.33
C LEU A 88 9.85 11.89 -7.48
N ALA A 89 9.03 12.93 -7.29
CA ALA A 89 8.16 13.45 -8.35
C ALA A 89 8.95 14.08 -9.51
N THR A 90 10.14 14.62 -9.22
CA THR A 90 11.03 15.17 -10.26
C THR A 90 11.74 14.06 -11.02
N GLU A 91 12.23 13.05 -10.30
CA GLU A 91 12.91 11.88 -10.88
C GLU A 91 11.95 11.03 -11.72
N ALA A 92 10.71 10.83 -11.27
CA ALA A 92 9.70 10.02 -11.97
C ALA A 92 8.87 10.83 -12.99
N ARG A 93 9.24 12.07 -13.28
CA ARG A 93 8.44 12.97 -14.13
C ARG A 93 8.29 12.44 -15.56
N ASP A 94 9.30 11.75 -16.06
CA ASP A 94 9.31 11.09 -17.37
C ASP A 94 8.35 9.88 -17.42
N LEU A 95 8.30 9.11 -16.33
CA LEU A 95 7.42 7.93 -16.18
C LEU A 95 5.95 8.31 -16.04
N CYS A 96 5.66 9.42 -15.35
CA CYS A 96 4.30 9.88 -15.04
C CYS A 96 3.75 10.85 -16.09
N THR A 97 3.83 10.47 -17.36
CA THR A 97 3.33 11.27 -18.49
C THR A 97 1.93 10.83 -18.95
N ASP A 98 1.21 11.76 -19.59
CA ASP A 98 -0.09 11.44 -20.18
C ASP A 98 0.05 10.40 -21.30
N MET A 99 -0.89 9.47 -21.35
CA MET A 99 -0.95 8.41 -22.38
C MET A 99 -0.81 8.94 -23.82
N LYS A 100 -1.26 10.18 -24.10
CA LYS A 100 -1.13 10.82 -25.42
C LYS A 100 0.33 11.01 -25.85
N ASN A 101 1.25 11.13 -24.90
CA ASN A 101 2.66 11.49 -25.11
C ASN A 101 3.62 10.32 -24.83
N THR A 102 3.13 9.20 -24.33
CA THR A 102 3.95 8.04 -23.97
C THR A 102 3.68 6.87 -24.90
N GLU A 103 4.71 6.42 -25.61
CA GLU A 103 4.65 5.18 -26.39
C GLU A 103 4.49 3.96 -25.49
N LEU A 104 4.10 2.82 -26.09
CA LEU A 104 4.16 1.56 -25.39
C LEU A 104 5.61 1.24 -25.01
N PRO A 105 5.91 0.90 -23.74
CA PRO A 105 7.23 0.40 -23.39
C PRO A 105 7.52 -0.87 -24.20
N PRO A 106 8.82 -1.17 -24.46
CA PRO A 106 9.20 -2.37 -25.17
C PRO A 106 8.55 -3.59 -24.50
N LEU A 107 7.76 -4.33 -25.29
CA LEU A 107 7.09 -5.53 -24.81
C LEU A 107 8.16 -6.53 -24.39
N ARG A 108 8.27 -6.79 -23.09
CA ARG A 108 8.98 -7.97 -22.60
C ARG A 108 8.30 -9.21 -23.15
N GLU A 109 9.06 -10.27 -23.35
CA GLU A 109 8.52 -11.54 -23.85
C GLU A 109 7.30 -11.95 -23.03
N ILE A 110 6.14 -12.01 -23.70
CA ILE A 110 4.86 -12.23 -23.06
C ILE A 110 4.75 -13.73 -22.80
N ASN A 111 5.01 -14.16 -21.56
CA ASN A 111 4.92 -15.57 -21.15
C ASN A 111 3.48 -16.09 -20.98
N HIS A 112 2.45 -15.28 -21.28
CA HIS A 112 1.05 -15.70 -21.16
C HIS A 112 0.40 -15.88 -22.52
N LYS A 113 -0.19 -17.06 -22.74
CA LYS A 113 -1.01 -17.40 -23.90
C LYS A 113 -2.46 -17.53 -23.44
N ILE A 114 -3.39 -16.90 -24.16
CA ILE A 114 -4.82 -17.13 -23.93
C ILE A 114 -5.18 -18.46 -24.59
N GLU A 115 -5.45 -19.48 -23.79
CA GLU A 115 -5.90 -20.78 -24.28
C GLU A 115 -7.38 -20.69 -24.71
N LEU A 116 -7.66 -21.09 -25.94
CA LEU A 116 -9.01 -21.14 -26.47
C LEU A 116 -9.60 -22.52 -26.17
N ILE A 117 -10.77 -22.57 -25.54
CA ILE A 117 -11.52 -23.82 -25.32
C ILE A 117 -11.84 -24.48 -26.68
N ASP A 118 -12.31 -23.68 -27.64
CA ASP A 118 -12.53 -24.09 -29.03
C ASP A 118 -11.94 -23.05 -29.99
N PRO A 119 -10.81 -23.35 -30.65
CA PRO A 119 -10.17 -22.47 -31.62
C PRO A 119 -11.02 -22.16 -32.87
N ASN A 120 -11.97 -23.02 -33.21
CA ASN A 120 -12.78 -22.90 -34.42
C ASN A 120 -14.11 -22.18 -34.19
N LYS A 121 -14.43 -21.83 -32.94
CA LYS A 121 -15.68 -21.16 -32.60
C LYS A 121 -15.76 -19.76 -33.22
N LYS A 122 -16.77 -19.58 -34.07
CA LYS A 122 -17.10 -18.30 -34.70
C LYS A 122 -18.26 -17.65 -33.96
N TYR A 123 -18.06 -16.42 -33.50
CA TYR A 123 -19.11 -15.64 -32.84
C TYR A 123 -19.69 -14.63 -33.82
N SER A 124 -21.01 -14.63 -33.97
CA SER A 124 -21.73 -13.61 -34.73
C SER A 124 -22.14 -12.49 -33.78
N TRP A 125 -21.55 -11.31 -33.96
CA TRP A 125 -21.89 -10.12 -33.19
C TRP A 125 -22.50 -9.06 -34.08
N ARG A 126 -23.53 -8.37 -33.58
CA ARG A 126 -24.02 -7.15 -34.21
C ARG A 126 -23.04 -6.00 -33.89
N GLN A 127 -22.59 -5.28 -34.92
CA GLN A 127 -21.75 -4.10 -34.71
C GLN A 127 -22.53 -3.03 -33.95
N ALA A 128 -21.97 -2.59 -32.82
CA ALA A 128 -22.53 -1.47 -32.06
C ALA A 128 -22.35 -0.17 -32.86
N LYS A 129 -23.43 0.58 -33.05
CA LYS A 129 -23.38 1.91 -33.67
C LYS A 129 -22.94 2.92 -32.61
N CYS A 130 -21.93 3.73 -32.93
CA CYS A 130 -21.54 4.87 -32.11
C CYS A 130 -22.59 5.99 -32.27
N PRO A 131 -23.24 6.46 -31.18
CA PRO A 131 -24.11 7.61 -31.20
C PRO A 131 -23.39 8.84 -31.78
N GLU A 132 -24.12 9.66 -32.55
CA GLU A 132 -23.53 10.79 -33.25
C GLU A 132 -22.92 11.83 -32.31
N ALA A 133 -23.60 12.12 -31.20
CA ALA A 133 -23.17 13.09 -30.20
C ALA A 133 -21.79 12.79 -29.59
N ILE A 134 -21.34 11.54 -29.58
CA ILE A 134 -20.08 11.11 -28.96
C ILE A 134 -19.04 10.66 -30.00
N ARG A 135 -19.33 10.84 -31.29
CA ARG A 135 -18.50 10.39 -32.40
C ARG A 135 -17.14 11.10 -32.41
N GLU A 136 -17.11 12.40 -32.12
CA GLU A 136 -15.87 13.19 -32.09
C GLU A 136 -14.96 12.75 -30.95
N LEU A 137 -15.50 12.61 -29.74
CA LEU A 137 -14.76 12.14 -28.57
C LEU A 137 -14.20 10.72 -28.80
N TRP A 138 -14.99 9.85 -29.44
CA TRP A 138 -14.53 8.53 -29.84
C TRP A 138 -13.37 8.58 -30.84
N ASN A 139 -13.48 9.41 -31.88
CA ASN A 139 -12.43 9.56 -32.89
C ASN A 139 -11.12 10.05 -32.25
N GLU A 140 -11.19 11.07 -31.39
CA GLU A 140 -10.00 11.60 -30.70
C GLU A 140 -9.32 10.51 -29.86
N LYS A 141 -10.10 9.73 -29.09
CA LYS A 141 -9.58 8.63 -28.28
C LYS A 141 -8.99 7.52 -29.15
N ARG A 142 -9.70 7.10 -30.20
CA ARG A 142 -9.21 6.08 -31.15
C ARG A 142 -7.86 6.49 -31.72
N ASP A 143 -7.74 7.72 -32.20
CA ASP A 143 -6.55 8.20 -32.89
C ASP A 143 -5.36 8.32 -31.92
N GLN A 144 -5.60 8.69 -30.66
CA GLN A 144 -4.58 8.66 -29.61
C GLN A 144 -4.04 7.25 -29.35
N TYR A 145 -4.93 6.25 -29.23
CA TYR A 145 -4.53 4.87 -28.97
C TYR A 145 -3.79 4.25 -30.16
N MET A 146 -4.19 4.62 -31.39
CA MET A 146 -3.49 4.24 -32.61
C MET A 146 -2.10 4.88 -32.68
N LYS A 147 -2.00 6.19 -32.42
CA LYS A 147 -0.73 6.94 -32.44
C LYS A 147 0.25 6.41 -31.41
N SER A 148 -0.22 6.05 -30.22
CA SER A 148 0.64 5.53 -29.15
C SER A 148 1.03 4.04 -29.34
N GLY A 149 0.57 3.39 -30.43
CA GLY A 149 0.83 1.98 -30.73
C GLY A 149 0.02 0.98 -29.88
N ARG A 150 -0.86 1.47 -28.99
CA ARG A 150 -1.69 0.64 -28.09
C ARG A 150 -2.72 -0.15 -28.88
N TRP A 151 -3.32 0.48 -29.89
CA TRP A 151 -4.21 -0.18 -30.84
C TRP A 151 -3.53 -0.32 -32.19
N ARG A 152 -3.88 -1.38 -32.89
CA ARG A 152 -3.37 -1.70 -34.23
C ARG A 152 -4.52 -2.24 -35.05
N PHE A 153 -4.60 -1.83 -36.32
CA PHE A 153 -5.56 -2.45 -37.21
C PHE A 153 -5.19 -3.92 -37.44
N ARG A 154 -6.18 -4.79 -37.23
CA ARG A 154 -6.10 -6.24 -37.44
C ARG A 154 -7.41 -6.73 -38.02
N THR A 155 -7.31 -7.64 -38.98
CA THR A 155 -8.45 -8.41 -39.45
C THR A 155 -8.58 -9.65 -38.57
N GLY A 156 -9.79 -9.92 -38.09
CA GLY A 156 -10.06 -11.03 -37.19
C GLY A 156 -11.38 -11.71 -37.55
N ARG A 157 -11.48 -13.02 -37.29
CA ARG A 157 -12.72 -13.78 -37.48
C ARG A 157 -13.78 -13.43 -36.43
N ASN A 158 -13.32 -13.04 -35.24
CA ASN A 158 -14.15 -12.68 -34.10
C ASN A 158 -13.77 -11.25 -33.66
N ALA A 159 -14.77 -10.40 -33.46
CA ALA A 159 -14.61 -9.05 -32.92
C ALA A 159 -15.73 -8.77 -31.93
N SER A 160 -15.36 -8.40 -30.70
CA SER A 160 -16.33 -8.00 -29.69
C SER A 160 -16.78 -6.56 -29.93
N PRO A 161 -18.08 -6.25 -29.78
CA PRO A 161 -18.56 -4.88 -29.89
C PRO A 161 -18.00 -4.01 -28.76
N LEU A 162 -17.78 -2.73 -29.04
CA LEU A 162 -17.37 -1.74 -28.06
C LEU A 162 -18.61 -1.03 -27.49
N LEU A 163 -18.61 -0.81 -26.19
CA LEU A 163 -19.59 0.03 -25.49
C LEU A 163 -18.90 1.31 -25.03
N ILE A 164 -19.51 2.45 -25.33
CA ILE A 164 -19.00 3.75 -24.88
C ILE A 164 -19.75 4.14 -23.61
N LEU A 165 -19.00 4.33 -22.52
CA LEU A 165 -19.52 4.81 -21.25
C LEU A 165 -19.12 6.28 -21.09
N LEU A 166 -20.10 7.13 -20.83
CA LEU A 166 -19.87 8.52 -20.45
C LEU A 166 -19.58 8.53 -18.95
N LYS A 167 -18.56 9.30 -18.57
CA LYS A 167 -18.14 9.46 -17.18
C LYS A 167 -18.65 10.79 -16.64
#